data_AF-X0XED6-F1
#
_entry.id   AF-X0XED6-F1
#
_cell.length_a   1.000
_cell.length_b   1.000
_cell.length_c   1.000
_cell.angle_alpha   90.00
_cell.angle_beta   90.00
_cell.angle_gamma   90.00
#
_symmetry.space_group_name_H-M   'P 1'
#
loop_
_entity.id
_entity.type
_entity.pdbx_description
1 polymer ?
#
loop_
_entity_poly.entity_id
_entity_poly.type
_entity_poly.pdbx_seq_one_letter_code
_entity_poly.pdbx_strand_id
1 'polypeptide(L)'
;PGVAPTCSVLEQEHETQMTHGQEGGMKEESMANKNLVGLAVASNLARIAGAPYADHQIIANLIHDALLQAGLGQIDSEVPLADIIKPGMTVLLKPNWVLHYNQGGYGMECMVTQPEFLLAVLREVVAAKPGRVILGDAPIQGCKWDELVTDDFQQAVIQLAPCCKVEFIDFRRTILRKGSLVEGVQIDAREQDKYILFDLGPDSLLEPISVPPGRFRVTMYDPDKLAMTHCPGRHQYLLCREAFEANVILNLPK
;
A
#
# COMPACT_ATOMS: atom_id res chain seq x y z
N PRO A 1 -35.84 -62.19 6.99
CA PRO A 1 -35.68 -61.89 5.55
C PRO A 1 -34.81 -60.64 5.36
N GLY A 2 -33.49 -60.65 5.27
CA GLY A 2 -32.40 -61.62 5.09
C GLY A 2 -31.18 -60.72 4.76
N VAL A 3 -29.91 -60.99 4.98
CA VAL A 3 -29.08 -62.08 5.50
C VAL A 3 -27.71 -61.37 5.80
N ALA A 4 -27.03 -61.72 6.91
CA ALA A 4 -25.65 -61.29 7.25
C ALA A 4 -24.61 -61.96 6.30
N PRO A 5 -23.26 -61.75 6.32
CA PRO A 5 -22.32 -61.85 7.47
C PRO A 5 -21.20 -60.77 7.45
N THR A 6 -20.48 -60.36 8.51
CA THR A 6 -19.50 -60.95 9.45
C THR A 6 -18.21 -61.57 8.88
N CYS A 7 -17.08 -61.09 9.44
CA CYS A 7 -15.74 -61.71 9.56
C CYS A 7 -14.93 -61.90 8.26
N SER A 8 -13.61 -61.78 8.18
CA SER A 8 -12.49 -61.54 9.11
C SER A 8 -11.19 -61.61 8.25
N VAL A 9 -10.01 -61.44 8.86
CA VAL A 9 -8.74 -62.14 8.53
C VAL A 9 -7.63 -61.33 7.79
N LEU A 10 -6.56 -61.10 8.59
CA LEU A 10 -5.10 -61.20 8.34
C LEU A 10 -4.29 -60.08 7.66
N GLU A 11 -3.38 -59.56 8.49
CA GLU A 11 -1.98 -59.21 8.21
C GLU A 11 -1.32 -60.15 7.21
N GLN A 12 -0.63 -59.60 6.20
CA GLN A 12 0.64 -60.14 5.74
C GLN A 12 1.56 -58.99 5.30
N GLU A 13 2.67 -58.89 6.01
CA GLU A 13 3.88 -58.18 5.60
C GLU A 13 4.47 -58.84 4.34
N HIS A 14 4.96 -58.01 3.43
CA HIS A 14 5.97 -58.42 2.47
C HIS A 14 6.89 -57.22 2.21
N GLU A 15 8.06 -57.24 2.84
CA GLU A 15 9.26 -56.62 2.27
C GLU A 15 9.53 -57.26 0.90
N THR A 16 10.05 -56.49 -0.05
CA THR A 16 11.31 -56.79 -0.77
C THR A 16 11.58 -55.74 -1.86
N GLN A 17 12.77 -55.11 -1.73
CA GLN A 17 13.70 -54.60 -2.76
C GLN A 17 13.44 -53.28 -3.51
N MET A 18 14.36 -52.37 -3.17
CA MET A 18 14.97 -51.32 -3.99
C MET A 18 15.33 -51.77 -5.42
N THR A 19 14.95 -50.96 -6.40
CA THR A 19 15.62 -50.88 -7.69
C THR A 19 15.91 -49.42 -8.02
N HIS A 20 17.20 -49.13 -8.25
CA HIS A 20 17.71 -47.88 -8.82
C HIS A 20 17.11 -47.58 -10.19
N GLY A 21 16.87 -46.30 -10.50
CA GLY A 21 16.81 -45.84 -11.87
C GLY A 21 16.12 -44.50 -12.11
N GLN A 22 16.95 -43.51 -12.45
CA GLN A 22 16.69 -42.36 -13.33
C GLN A 22 16.21 -41.03 -12.72
N GLU A 23 17.24 -40.17 -12.65
CA GLU A 23 17.25 -38.71 -12.73
C GLU A 23 16.11 -38.12 -13.56
N GLY A 24 15.27 -37.33 -12.89
CA GLY A 24 14.41 -36.32 -13.51
C GLY A 24 14.60 -35.03 -12.74
N GLY A 25 15.45 -34.14 -13.26
CA GLY A 25 15.72 -32.84 -12.67
C GLY A 25 14.46 -31.99 -12.58
N MET A 26 13.84 -31.97 -11.41
CA MET A 26 12.99 -30.86 -11.01
C MET A 26 13.93 -29.70 -10.71
N LYS A 27 13.93 -28.72 -11.61
CA LYS A 27 14.43 -27.38 -11.29
C LYS A 27 13.69 -26.94 -10.03
N GLU A 28 14.42 -26.86 -8.92
CA GLU A 28 14.04 -26.02 -7.79
C GLU A 28 13.92 -24.60 -8.34
N GLU A 29 12.70 -24.20 -8.72
CA GLU A 29 12.36 -22.79 -8.76
C GLU A 29 12.49 -22.30 -7.32
N SER A 30 13.65 -21.68 -7.08
CA SER A 30 14.05 -21.01 -5.86
C SER A 30 12.86 -20.30 -5.24
N MET A 31 12.42 -20.85 -4.12
CA MET A 31 11.48 -20.29 -3.15
C MET A 31 12.14 -19.11 -2.42
N ALA A 32 12.75 -18.17 -3.16
CA ALA A 32 13.39 -16.97 -2.65
C ALA A 32 12.43 -15.78 -2.74
N ASN A 33 11.27 -15.93 -2.12
CA ASN A 33 10.54 -14.79 -1.56
C ASN A 33 10.41 -15.03 -0.05
N LYS A 34 11.56 -15.24 0.59
CA LYS A 34 11.64 -15.15 2.05
C LYS A 34 11.32 -13.70 2.39
N ASN A 35 10.35 -13.48 3.27
CA ASN A 35 9.99 -12.18 3.83
C ASN A 35 11.25 -11.34 4.10
N LEU A 36 11.58 -10.43 3.18
CA LEU A 36 12.72 -9.53 3.31
C LEU A 36 12.34 -8.53 4.39
N VAL A 37 12.86 -8.74 5.60
CA VAL A 37 12.79 -7.77 6.68
C VAL A 37 14.20 -7.25 6.87
N GLY A 38 14.56 -6.20 6.14
CA GLY A 38 15.79 -5.47 6.40
C GLY A 38 15.54 -4.29 7.34
N LEU A 39 16.54 -3.96 8.14
CA LEU A 39 16.55 -2.80 9.01
C LEU A 39 17.41 -1.73 8.33
N ALA A 40 16.78 -0.65 7.85
CA ALA A 40 17.52 0.54 7.45
C ALA A 40 18.14 1.18 8.70
N VAL A 41 19.46 1.24 8.76
CA VAL A 41 20.25 1.89 9.80
C VAL A 41 20.86 3.14 9.18
N ALA A 42 20.53 4.32 9.72
CA ALA A 42 21.02 5.59 9.18
C ALA A 42 22.55 5.56 8.98
N SER A 43 23.00 5.46 7.73
CA SER A 43 24.39 5.19 7.35
C SER A 43 25.29 6.41 7.53
N ASN A 44 24.72 7.62 7.41
CA ASN A 44 25.40 8.87 7.69
C ASN A 44 24.37 9.99 7.94
N LEU A 45 23.94 10.16 9.20
CA LEU A 45 23.36 11.42 9.65
C LEU A 45 24.50 12.44 9.85
N ALA A 46 25.23 12.78 8.80
CA ALA A 46 25.81 14.12 8.77
C ALA A 46 24.60 15.04 8.91
N ARG A 47 24.43 15.67 10.09
CA ARG A 47 23.31 16.58 10.37
C ARG A 47 23.07 17.38 9.10
N ILE A 48 21.91 17.20 8.47
CA ILE A 48 21.49 18.06 7.36
C ILE A 48 21.49 19.46 7.98
N ALA A 49 22.55 20.23 7.72
CA ALA A 49 22.69 21.58 8.20
C ALA A 49 21.80 22.43 7.28
N GLY A 50 20.51 22.49 7.57
CA GLY A 50 19.54 23.16 6.70
C GLY A 50 18.11 22.68 6.92
N ALA A 51 17.19 23.21 6.11
CA ALA A 51 15.81 22.72 6.10
C ALA A 51 15.78 21.26 5.62
N PRO A 52 15.02 20.37 6.30
CA PRO A 52 14.81 19.02 5.79
C PRO A 52 14.23 19.12 4.37
N TYR A 53 14.63 18.22 3.48
CA TYR A 53 14.23 18.16 2.07
C TYR A 53 14.84 19.21 1.09
N ALA A 54 15.76 20.07 1.53
CA ALA A 54 16.34 21.10 0.66
C ALA A 54 17.28 20.56 -0.45
N ASP A 55 17.84 19.35 -0.29
CA ASP A 55 18.77 18.76 -1.24
C ASP A 55 18.21 17.44 -1.80
N HIS A 56 17.71 17.53 -3.04
CA HIS A 56 17.11 16.40 -3.75
C HIS A 56 18.07 15.22 -3.93
N GLN A 57 19.36 15.49 -4.14
CA GLN A 57 20.34 14.43 -4.37
C GLN A 57 20.63 13.67 -3.08
N ILE A 58 20.72 14.38 -1.95
CA ILE A 58 20.89 13.75 -0.64
C ILE A 58 19.69 12.84 -0.34
N ILE A 59 18.46 13.30 -0.58
CA ILE A 59 17.25 12.49 -0.34
C ILE A 59 17.25 11.25 -1.24
N ALA A 60 17.56 11.39 -2.53
CA ALA A 60 17.64 10.27 -3.46
C ALA A 60 18.65 9.22 -2.99
N ASN A 61 19.85 9.64 -2.58
CA ASN A 61 20.87 8.73 -2.07
C ASN A 61 20.43 8.04 -0.77
N LEU A 62 19.77 8.76 0.15
CA LEU A 62 19.27 8.18 1.40
C LEU A 62 18.18 7.13 1.15
N ILE A 63 17.30 7.36 0.17
CA ILE A 63 16.28 6.37 -0.19
C ILE A 63 16.92 5.14 -0.82
N HIS A 64 17.85 5.33 -1.75
CA HIS A 64 18.58 4.24 -2.37
C HIS A 64 19.32 3.38 -1.32
N ASP A 65 20.09 4.00 -0.43
CA ASP A 65 20.75 3.34 0.69
C ASP A 65 19.77 2.59 1.59
N ALA A 66 18.62 3.21 1.91
CA ALA A 66 17.59 2.58 2.74
C ALA A 66 16.99 1.33 2.07
N LEU A 67 16.81 1.33 0.75
CA LEU A 67 16.34 0.16 -0.01
C LEU A 67 17.35 -0.98 0.05
N LEU A 68 18.63 -0.68 -0.18
CA LEU A 68 19.71 -1.67 -0.08
C LEU A 68 19.80 -2.28 1.32
N GLN A 69 19.73 -1.45 2.36
CA GLN A 69 19.74 -1.90 3.75
C GLN A 69 18.47 -2.64 4.16
N ALA A 70 17.34 -2.35 3.50
CA ALA A 70 16.11 -3.12 3.61
C ALA A 70 16.21 -4.52 2.95
N GLY A 71 17.33 -4.84 2.30
CA GLY A 71 17.60 -6.11 1.66
C GLY A 71 17.16 -6.18 0.20
N LEU A 72 16.84 -5.04 -0.42
CA LEU A 72 16.56 -4.93 -1.85
C LEU A 72 17.84 -4.70 -2.65
N GLY A 73 17.76 -4.78 -3.98
CA GLY A 73 18.93 -4.71 -4.87
C GLY A 73 19.76 -5.98 -4.94
N GLN A 74 19.14 -7.13 -4.66
CA GLN A 74 19.79 -8.44 -4.82
C GLN A 74 19.95 -8.82 -6.30
N ILE A 75 19.01 -8.42 -7.15
CA ILE A 75 19.10 -8.62 -8.61
C ILE A 75 20.07 -7.60 -9.23
N ASP A 76 19.91 -6.34 -8.87
CA ASP A 76 20.73 -5.23 -9.35
C ASP A 76 20.76 -4.13 -8.28
N SER A 77 21.93 -3.85 -7.72
CA SER A 77 22.09 -2.81 -6.69
C SER A 77 21.85 -1.41 -7.23
N GLU A 78 22.01 -1.17 -8.53
CA GLU A 78 21.72 0.13 -9.15
C GLU A 78 20.21 0.34 -9.38
N VAL A 79 19.41 -0.73 -9.31
CA VAL A 79 17.94 -0.69 -9.41
C VAL A 79 17.31 -1.54 -8.30
N PRO A 80 17.40 -1.12 -7.02
CA PRO A 80 16.97 -1.95 -5.89
C PRO A 80 15.54 -2.46 -5.99
N LEU A 81 14.62 -1.64 -6.51
CA LEU A 81 13.22 -2.01 -6.65
C LEU A 81 12.96 -3.06 -7.76
N ALA A 82 13.94 -3.42 -8.60
CA ALA A 82 13.79 -4.51 -9.58
C ALA A 82 13.51 -5.87 -8.92
N ASP A 83 13.87 -6.03 -7.64
CA ASP A 83 13.56 -7.22 -6.85
C ASP A 83 12.04 -7.45 -6.70
N ILE A 84 11.25 -6.37 -6.69
CA ILE A 84 9.79 -6.43 -6.44
C ILE A 84 8.94 -5.82 -7.56
N ILE A 85 9.47 -4.91 -8.37
CA ILE A 85 8.81 -4.28 -9.52
C ILE A 85 9.41 -4.85 -10.79
N LYS A 86 8.61 -5.61 -11.54
CA LYS A 86 8.98 -6.11 -12.87
C LYS A 86 8.56 -5.09 -13.94
N PRO A 87 9.27 -5.03 -15.08
CA PRO A 87 8.89 -4.16 -16.18
C PRO A 87 7.44 -4.36 -16.61
N GLY A 88 6.72 -3.25 -16.84
CA GLY A 88 5.30 -3.28 -17.24
C GLY A 88 4.29 -3.41 -16.10
N MET A 89 4.72 -3.63 -14.85
CA MET A 89 3.80 -3.69 -13.69
C MET A 89 3.11 -2.35 -13.41
N THR A 90 1.97 -2.44 -12.73
CA THR A 90 1.29 -1.29 -12.11
C THR A 90 1.77 -1.11 -10.67
N VAL A 91 2.27 0.08 -10.36
CA VAL A 91 2.77 0.45 -9.03
C VAL A 91 1.87 1.53 -8.43
N LEU A 92 1.36 1.31 -7.23
CA LEU A 92 0.65 2.31 -6.44
C LEU A 92 1.61 2.94 -5.43
N LEU A 93 1.90 4.22 -5.62
CA LEU A 93 2.51 5.09 -4.61
C LEU A 93 1.39 5.68 -3.76
N LYS A 94 1.30 5.24 -2.52
CA LYS A 94 0.35 5.75 -1.53
C LYS A 94 1.08 6.68 -0.55
N PRO A 95 1.05 8.00 -0.73
CA PRO A 95 1.50 8.93 0.30
C PRO A 95 0.58 8.89 1.53
N ASN A 96 1.01 9.64 2.55
CA ASN A 96 0.24 10.01 3.71
C ASN A 96 -0.03 11.52 3.65
N TRP A 97 -1.15 11.89 3.05
CA TRP A 97 -1.62 13.26 2.94
C TRP A 97 -2.81 13.48 3.86
N VAL A 98 -2.67 14.35 4.85
CA VAL A 98 -3.72 14.65 5.83
C VAL A 98 -4.53 15.87 5.39
N LEU A 99 -3.84 17.00 5.26
CA LEU A 99 -4.40 18.33 4.97
C LEU A 99 -3.37 19.18 4.21
N HIS A 100 -3.84 20.11 3.38
CA HIS A 100 -3.04 21.07 2.59
C HIS A 100 -2.43 22.21 3.42
N TYR A 101 -2.76 22.28 4.70
CA TYR A 101 -2.24 23.28 5.62
C TYR A 101 -2.10 22.70 7.03
N ASN A 102 -1.24 23.32 7.83
CA ASN A 102 -1.07 23.00 9.23
C ASN A 102 -1.83 23.99 10.12
N GLN A 103 -2.88 23.53 10.80
CA GLN A 103 -3.68 24.35 11.73
C GLN A 103 -2.86 24.88 12.93
N GLY A 104 -1.81 24.18 13.32
CA GLY A 104 -0.94 24.57 14.43
C GLY A 104 0.06 25.67 14.07
N GLY A 105 0.14 26.10 12.80
CA GLY A 105 1.08 27.11 12.33
C GLY A 105 2.53 26.64 12.22
N TYR A 106 2.79 25.33 12.39
CA TYR A 106 4.09 24.70 12.14
C TYR A 106 4.23 24.31 10.66
N GLY A 107 5.37 23.74 10.30
CA GLY A 107 5.62 23.25 8.94
C GLY A 107 4.72 22.08 8.52
N MET A 108 4.78 21.75 7.23
CA MET A 108 3.91 20.74 6.60
C MET A 108 4.38 19.30 6.78
N GLU A 109 5.54 19.07 7.40
CA GLU A 109 6.18 17.76 7.56
C GLU A 109 5.30 16.77 8.31
N CYS A 110 4.49 17.25 9.27
CA CYS A 110 3.55 16.40 10.00
C CYS A 110 2.20 16.20 9.29
N MET A 111 1.97 16.89 8.16
CA MET A 111 0.70 16.88 7.43
C MET A 111 0.78 16.07 6.13
N VAL A 112 1.94 16.02 5.48
CA VAL A 112 2.08 15.42 4.15
C VAL A 112 3.38 14.65 4.01
N THR A 113 3.34 13.54 3.27
CA THR A 113 4.53 13.01 2.60
C THR A 113 5.08 14.09 1.68
N GLN A 114 6.34 14.49 1.89
CA GLN A 114 6.95 15.61 1.18
C GLN A 114 7.13 15.32 -0.32
N PRO A 115 6.91 16.33 -1.20
CA PRO A 115 7.09 16.18 -2.65
C PRO A 115 8.48 15.67 -3.05
N GLU A 116 9.54 16.18 -2.43
CA GLU A 116 10.93 15.80 -2.76
C GLU A 116 11.20 14.33 -2.41
N PHE A 117 10.64 13.85 -1.29
CA PHE A 117 10.68 12.44 -0.93
C PHE A 117 9.92 11.59 -1.97
N LEU A 118 8.74 12.03 -2.39
CA LEU A 118 7.97 11.33 -3.42
C LEU A 118 8.71 11.25 -4.75
N LEU A 119 9.34 12.33 -5.18
CA LEU A 119 10.15 12.36 -6.41
C LEU A 119 11.37 11.44 -6.28
N ALA A 120 12.02 11.39 -5.12
CA ALA A 120 13.13 10.48 -4.88
C ALA A 120 12.70 9.00 -4.90
N VAL A 121 11.58 8.63 -4.27
CA VAL A 121 11.00 7.28 -4.39
C VAL A 121 10.60 6.97 -5.84
N LEU A 122 9.98 7.93 -6.54
CA LEU A 122 9.54 7.75 -7.92
C LEU A 122 10.73 7.46 -8.85
N ARG A 123 11.90 8.05 -8.61
CA ARG A 123 13.12 7.76 -9.37
C ARG A 123 13.48 6.27 -9.31
N GLU A 124 13.47 5.69 -8.11
CA GLU A 124 13.72 4.26 -7.89
C GLU A 124 12.66 3.39 -8.59
N VAL A 125 11.39 3.81 -8.52
CA VAL A 125 10.29 3.11 -9.17
C VAL A 125 10.44 3.13 -10.69
N VAL A 126 10.72 4.29 -11.27
CA VAL A 126 10.89 4.46 -12.73
C VAL A 126 12.09 3.66 -13.25
N ALA A 127 13.17 3.55 -12.48
CA ALA A 127 14.34 2.74 -12.85
C ALA A 127 13.98 1.26 -13.07
N ALA A 128 12.99 0.73 -12.34
CA ALA A 128 12.45 -0.61 -12.54
C ALA A 128 11.48 -0.76 -13.74
N LYS A 129 11.25 0.33 -14.50
CA LYS A 129 10.47 0.38 -15.76
C LYS A 129 9.02 -0.13 -15.64
N PRO A 130 8.22 0.36 -14.68
CA PRO A 130 6.80 0.00 -14.57
C PRO A 130 6.04 0.41 -15.84
N GLY A 131 4.91 -0.22 -16.10
CA GLY A 131 4.00 0.19 -17.18
C GLY A 131 3.10 1.35 -16.76
N ARG A 132 2.75 1.39 -15.47
CA ARG A 132 1.83 2.37 -14.89
C ARG A 132 2.22 2.70 -13.45
N VAL A 133 2.18 3.97 -13.10
CA VAL A 133 2.32 4.47 -11.73
C VAL A 133 1.06 5.23 -11.36
N ILE A 134 0.49 4.88 -10.21
CA ILE A 134 -0.64 5.57 -9.60
C ILE A 134 -0.09 6.29 -8.38
N LEU A 135 -0.26 7.61 -8.29
CA LEU A 135 0.01 8.39 -7.09
C LEU A 135 -1.32 8.84 -6.48
N GLY A 136 -1.71 8.29 -5.34
CA GLY A 136 -3.04 8.57 -4.80
C GLY A 136 -3.20 8.32 -3.32
N ASP A 137 -4.07 9.12 -2.70
CA ASP A 137 -4.44 9.01 -1.29
C ASP A 137 -5.87 9.50 -1.02
N ALA A 138 -6.36 9.30 0.20
CA ALA A 138 -7.65 9.81 0.70
C ALA A 138 -7.45 10.77 1.89
N PRO A 139 -7.10 12.05 1.65
CA PRO A 139 -6.91 13.01 2.74
C PRO A 139 -8.21 13.29 3.51
N ILE A 140 -8.13 14.08 4.59
CA ILE A 140 -9.35 14.49 5.31
C ILE A 140 -10.28 15.23 4.32
N GLN A 141 -11.60 15.06 4.48
CA GLN A 141 -12.60 15.58 3.52
C GLN A 141 -12.49 17.10 3.26
N GLY A 142 -12.00 17.87 4.24
CA GLY A 142 -11.75 19.31 4.12
C GLY A 142 -10.48 19.68 3.34
N CYS A 143 -9.67 18.70 2.95
CA CYS A 143 -8.47 18.95 2.19
C CYS A 143 -8.78 19.36 0.75
N LYS A 144 -8.09 20.38 0.25
CA LYS A 144 -8.12 20.77 -1.15
C LYS A 144 -7.05 19.98 -1.90
N TRP A 145 -7.49 19.19 -2.87
CA TRP A 145 -6.61 18.27 -3.61
C TRP A 145 -5.57 19.03 -4.42
N ASP A 146 -5.99 20.06 -5.14
CA ASP A 146 -5.12 20.84 -6.03
C ASP A 146 -4.03 21.64 -5.28
N GLU A 147 -4.20 21.86 -3.97
CA GLU A 147 -3.17 22.46 -3.12
C GLU A 147 -2.15 21.43 -2.60
N LEU A 148 -2.49 20.13 -2.60
CA LEU A 148 -1.55 19.04 -2.31
C LEU A 148 -0.83 18.56 -3.57
N VAL A 149 -1.58 18.43 -4.67
CA VAL A 149 -1.13 17.88 -5.94
C VAL A 149 -1.15 18.98 -6.99
N THR A 150 -0.26 19.95 -6.79
CA THR A 150 -0.16 21.14 -7.64
C THR A 150 0.26 20.78 -9.06
N ASP A 151 -0.05 21.65 -10.03
CA ASP A 151 0.37 21.46 -11.42
C ASP A 151 1.89 21.31 -11.56
N ASP A 152 2.67 22.08 -10.80
CA ASP A 152 4.13 22.00 -10.79
C ASP A 152 4.62 20.63 -10.30
N PHE A 153 4.01 20.10 -9.24
CA PHE A 153 4.33 18.76 -8.74
C PHE A 153 3.94 17.68 -9.75
N GLN A 154 2.76 17.80 -10.37
CA GLN A 154 2.33 16.87 -11.41
C GLN A 154 3.31 16.86 -12.60
N GLN A 155 3.74 18.05 -13.04
CA GLN A 155 4.73 18.18 -14.11
C GLN A 155 6.07 17.55 -13.73
N ALA A 156 6.57 17.78 -12.52
CA ALA A 156 7.83 17.17 -12.05
C ALA A 156 7.76 15.63 -12.05
N VAL A 157 6.63 15.07 -11.59
CA VAL A 157 6.38 13.62 -11.60
C VAL A 157 6.33 13.07 -13.03
N ILE A 158 5.59 13.73 -13.95
CA ILE A 158 5.46 13.29 -15.34
C ILE A 158 6.82 13.34 -16.06
N GLN A 159 7.60 14.40 -15.83
CA GLN A 159 8.94 14.54 -16.41
C GLN A 159 9.90 13.46 -15.91
N LEU A 160 9.77 13.04 -14.65
CA LEU A 160 10.61 11.98 -14.07
C LEU A 160 10.23 10.58 -14.57
N ALA A 161 9.00 10.39 -15.07
CA ALA A 161 8.44 9.09 -15.42
C ALA A 161 8.07 8.94 -16.91
N PRO A 162 8.93 9.33 -17.88
CA PRO A 162 8.57 9.37 -19.30
C PRO A 162 8.30 7.99 -19.92
N CYS A 163 8.73 6.91 -19.25
CA CYS A 163 8.58 5.54 -19.74
C CYS A 163 7.27 4.86 -19.30
N CYS A 164 6.42 5.51 -18.51
CA CYS A 164 5.22 4.89 -17.96
C CYS A 164 4.03 5.85 -17.92
N LYS A 165 2.81 5.30 -17.83
CA LYS A 165 1.62 6.10 -17.59
C LYS A 165 1.57 6.52 -16.13
N VAL A 166 1.42 7.82 -15.85
CA VAL A 166 1.20 8.32 -14.49
C VAL A 166 -0.25 8.77 -14.31
N GLU A 167 -0.87 8.42 -13.18
CA GLU A 167 -2.20 8.89 -12.78
C GLU A 167 -2.16 9.46 -11.36
N PHE A 168 -2.78 10.62 -11.15
CA PHE A 168 -3.01 11.21 -9.83
C PHE A 168 -4.46 10.96 -9.43
N ILE A 169 -4.68 10.29 -8.30
CA ILE A 169 -6.03 9.86 -7.93
C ILE A 169 -6.35 10.26 -6.50
N ASP A 170 -7.37 11.12 -6.36
CA ASP A 170 -8.04 11.36 -5.07
C ASP A 170 -9.00 10.20 -4.78
N PHE A 171 -8.69 9.40 -3.76
CA PHE A 171 -9.48 8.22 -3.41
C PHE A 171 -10.77 8.58 -2.64
N ARG A 172 -11.03 9.85 -2.32
CA ARG A 172 -12.20 10.25 -1.54
C ARG A 172 -13.49 10.15 -2.36
N ARG A 173 -14.48 9.46 -1.80
CA ARG A 173 -15.87 9.48 -2.29
C ARG A 173 -16.68 10.66 -1.74
N THR A 174 -16.22 11.24 -0.62
CA THR A 174 -16.89 12.35 0.07
C THR A 174 -15.89 13.47 0.33
N ILE A 175 -16.20 14.68 -0.15
CA ILE A 175 -15.34 15.86 -0.09
C ILE A 175 -16.16 17.05 0.42
N LEU A 176 -15.60 17.87 1.32
CA LEU A 176 -16.23 19.13 1.71
C LEU A 176 -16.01 20.17 0.61
N ARG A 177 -17.08 20.77 0.11
CA ARG A 177 -16.97 21.84 -0.90
C ARG A 177 -16.22 23.01 -0.29
N LYS A 178 -15.23 23.53 -1.00
CA LYS A 178 -14.31 24.58 -0.53
C LYS A 178 -13.74 24.33 0.89
N GLY A 179 -13.66 23.07 1.32
CA GLY A 179 -13.15 22.70 2.64
C GLY A 179 -14.06 23.01 3.83
N SER A 180 -15.34 23.36 3.63
CA SER A 180 -16.26 23.73 4.71
C SER A 180 -17.59 22.97 4.64
N LEU A 181 -18.08 22.52 5.80
CA LEU A 181 -19.43 21.94 5.93
C LEU A 181 -20.53 22.94 5.55
N VAL A 182 -20.31 24.24 5.78
CA VAL A 182 -21.28 25.31 5.45
C VAL A 182 -21.49 25.42 3.94
N GLU A 183 -20.44 25.17 3.16
CA GLU A 183 -20.47 25.20 1.70
C GLU A 183 -21.02 23.89 1.11
N GLY A 184 -21.29 22.90 1.97
CA GLY A 184 -21.88 21.63 1.63
C GLY A 184 -20.87 20.51 1.38
N VAL A 185 -21.41 19.33 1.10
CA VAL A 185 -20.65 18.10 0.90
C VAL A 185 -20.88 17.61 -0.52
N GLN A 186 -19.80 17.28 -1.22
CA GLN A 186 -19.86 16.48 -2.44
C GLN A 186 -19.77 15.02 -2.03
N ILE A 187 -20.91 14.33 -2.10
CA ILE A 187 -20.98 12.87 -2.06
C ILE A 187 -20.78 12.33 -3.48
N ASP A 188 -20.34 11.08 -3.60
CA ASP A 188 -20.09 10.44 -4.89
C ASP A 188 -19.11 11.24 -5.77
N ALA A 189 -18.07 11.81 -5.15
CA ALA A 189 -17.00 12.48 -5.88
C ALA A 189 -16.27 11.55 -6.87
N ARG A 190 -16.46 10.24 -6.70
CA ARG A 190 -15.92 9.18 -7.53
C ARG A 190 -16.92 8.05 -7.61
N GLU A 191 -16.98 7.36 -8.75
CA GLU A 191 -17.98 6.33 -8.99
C GLU A 191 -17.83 5.13 -8.04
N GLN A 192 -18.95 4.50 -7.69
CA GLN A 192 -18.96 3.37 -6.75
C GLN A 192 -18.19 2.16 -7.27
N ASP A 193 -18.11 1.96 -8.59
CA ASP A 193 -17.36 0.87 -9.20
C ASP A 193 -15.85 0.99 -8.94
N LYS A 194 -15.34 2.18 -8.59
CA LYS A 194 -13.94 2.42 -8.18
C LYS A 194 -13.61 1.97 -6.76
N TYR A 195 -14.60 1.39 -6.07
CA TYR A 195 -14.43 0.91 -4.72
C TYR A 195 -14.81 -0.56 -4.58
N ILE A 196 -14.21 -1.19 -3.57
CA ILE A 196 -14.55 -2.53 -3.10
C ILE A 196 -15.05 -2.39 -1.67
N LEU A 197 -16.29 -2.81 -1.42
CA LEU A 197 -16.81 -2.95 -0.07
C LEU A 197 -16.33 -4.28 0.49
N PHE A 198 -15.49 -4.23 1.52
CA PHE A 198 -14.94 -5.39 2.19
C PHE A 198 -15.47 -5.46 3.61
N ASP A 199 -16.09 -6.57 4.01
CA ASP A 199 -16.60 -6.79 5.36
C ASP A 199 -15.71 -7.79 6.09
N LEU A 200 -14.98 -7.33 7.10
CA LEU A 200 -14.18 -8.20 7.96
C LEU A 200 -15.04 -8.96 8.98
N GLY A 201 -16.27 -8.49 9.25
CA GLY A 201 -17.16 -9.11 10.23
C GLY A 201 -16.43 -9.44 11.56
N PRO A 202 -16.63 -10.64 12.11
CA PRO A 202 -15.99 -11.05 13.37
C PRO A 202 -14.45 -11.12 13.34
N ASP A 203 -13.82 -11.19 12.17
CA ASP A 203 -12.36 -11.25 12.05
C ASP A 203 -11.69 -9.87 12.21
N SER A 204 -12.49 -8.81 12.28
CA SER A 204 -12.00 -7.47 12.54
C SER A 204 -11.35 -7.36 13.92
N LEU A 205 -10.17 -6.73 13.98
CA LEU A 205 -9.54 -6.35 15.26
C LEU A 205 -10.37 -5.33 16.07
N LEU A 206 -11.38 -4.71 15.45
CA LEU A 206 -12.33 -3.85 16.15
C LEU A 206 -13.44 -4.64 16.86
N GLU A 207 -13.62 -5.92 16.55
CA GLU A 207 -14.73 -6.71 17.10
C GLU A 207 -14.69 -6.86 18.63
N PRO A 208 -13.53 -7.12 19.28
CA PRO A 208 -13.48 -7.21 20.75
C PRO A 208 -13.89 -5.93 21.48
N ILE A 209 -13.92 -4.78 20.78
CA ILE A 209 -14.24 -3.47 21.35
C ILE A 209 -15.51 -2.84 20.74
N SER A 210 -16.33 -3.62 20.03
CA SER A 210 -17.54 -3.16 19.33
C SER A 210 -18.79 -3.06 20.22
N VAL A 211 -18.69 -3.47 21.50
CA VAL A 211 -19.78 -3.44 22.50
C VAL A 211 -19.53 -2.37 23.58
N PRO A 212 -20.53 -1.52 23.92
CA PRO A 212 -21.83 -1.38 23.25
C PRO A 212 -21.70 -0.83 21.81
N PRO A 213 -22.73 -0.98 20.96
CA PRO A 213 -22.72 -0.38 19.61
C PRO A 213 -22.50 1.14 19.63
N GLY A 214 -21.96 1.68 18.53
CA GLY A 214 -21.76 3.13 18.36
C GLY A 214 -20.49 3.70 19.01
N ARG A 215 -19.54 2.84 19.41
CA ARG A 215 -18.24 3.25 20.00
C ARG A 215 -17.28 3.90 19.03
N PHE A 216 -17.42 3.61 17.74
CA PHE A 216 -16.49 4.11 16.74
C PHE A 216 -16.89 5.52 16.29
N ARG A 217 -15.87 6.35 16.04
CA ARG A 217 -16.01 7.71 15.54
C ARG A 217 -14.88 7.98 14.55
N VAL A 218 -15.22 8.70 13.49
CA VAL A 218 -14.28 9.23 12.53
C VAL A 218 -14.64 10.69 12.31
N THR A 219 -13.64 11.56 12.36
CA THR A 219 -13.82 13.01 12.18
C THR A 219 -14.45 13.30 10.81
N MET A 220 -15.43 14.22 10.77
CA MET A 220 -16.15 14.63 9.55
C MET A 220 -17.04 13.57 8.89
N TYR A 221 -17.28 12.42 9.53
CA TYR A 221 -18.27 11.44 9.05
C TYR A 221 -19.51 11.43 9.93
N ASP A 222 -20.64 11.10 9.31
CA ASP A 222 -21.91 10.87 9.99
C ASP A 222 -21.76 9.68 10.96
N PRO A 223 -21.88 9.89 12.28
CA PRO A 223 -21.68 8.85 13.27
C PRO A 223 -22.72 7.74 13.18
N ASP A 224 -23.93 8.03 12.69
CA ASP A 224 -24.99 7.03 12.56
C ASP A 224 -24.68 6.09 11.40
N LYS A 225 -24.14 6.62 10.29
CA LYS A 225 -23.64 5.78 9.17
C LYS A 225 -22.51 4.87 9.61
N LEU A 226 -21.56 5.41 10.38
CA LEU A 226 -20.44 4.61 10.88
C LEU A 226 -20.91 3.51 11.84
N ALA A 227 -21.89 3.79 12.70
CA ALA A 227 -22.46 2.79 13.61
C ALA A 227 -23.21 1.67 12.87
N MET A 228 -23.74 1.92 11.68
CA MET A 228 -24.39 0.90 10.84
C MET A 228 -23.40 -0.03 10.13
N THR A 229 -22.18 0.44 9.85
CA THR A 229 -21.14 -0.30 9.12
C THR A 229 -20.05 -0.88 10.03
N HIS A 230 -19.97 -0.39 11.27
CA HIS A 230 -19.09 -0.91 12.32
C HIS A 230 -19.89 -1.16 13.61
N CYS A 231 -20.34 -2.39 13.77
CA CYS A 231 -21.09 -2.88 14.93
C CYS A 231 -20.73 -4.35 15.19
N PRO A 232 -21.15 -4.96 16.32
CA PRO A 232 -20.84 -6.35 16.61
C PRO A 232 -21.19 -7.28 15.43
N GLY A 233 -20.20 -8.04 14.97
CA GLY A 233 -20.31 -8.95 13.82
C GLY A 233 -20.28 -8.31 12.43
N ARG A 234 -20.10 -6.99 12.30
CA ARG A 234 -20.02 -6.27 11.01
C ARG A 234 -18.99 -5.15 11.06
N HIS A 235 -17.99 -5.22 10.18
CA HIS A 235 -16.95 -4.20 10.08
C HIS A 235 -16.59 -3.98 8.62
N GLN A 236 -17.23 -2.99 8.02
CA GLN A 236 -17.20 -2.76 6.58
C GLN A 236 -16.29 -1.59 6.21
N TYR A 237 -15.40 -1.84 5.27
CA TYR A 237 -14.42 -0.89 4.76
C TYR A 237 -14.67 -0.70 3.27
N LEU A 238 -14.83 0.56 2.86
CA LEU A 238 -14.89 0.92 1.46
C LEU A 238 -13.47 1.27 0.99
N LEU A 239 -12.86 0.38 0.23
CA LEU A 239 -11.46 0.46 -0.17
C LEU A 239 -11.35 0.87 -1.64
N CYS A 240 -10.32 1.65 -1.99
CA CYS A 240 -10.07 2.00 -3.40
C CYS A 240 -9.68 0.76 -4.20
N ARG A 241 -10.25 0.61 -5.40
CA ARG A 241 -10.00 -0.55 -6.26
C ARG A 241 -8.54 -0.61 -6.71
N GLU A 242 -7.88 0.53 -6.85
CA GLU A 242 -6.47 0.64 -7.26
C GLU A 242 -5.53 -0.19 -6.39
N ALA A 243 -5.80 -0.27 -5.08
CA ALA A 243 -4.99 -1.08 -4.17
C ALA A 243 -5.06 -2.59 -4.47
N PHE A 244 -6.14 -3.06 -5.11
CA PHE A 244 -6.32 -4.46 -5.48
C PHE A 244 -5.87 -4.75 -6.92
N GLU A 245 -5.78 -3.72 -7.76
CA GLU A 245 -5.35 -3.83 -9.16
C GLU A 245 -3.85 -3.59 -9.34
N ALA A 246 -3.20 -2.90 -8.39
CA ALA A 246 -1.77 -2.71 -8.41
C ALA A 246 -1.02 -4.03 -8.16
N ASN A 247 0.11 -4.20 -8.83
CA ASN A 247 1.00 -5.34 -8.59
C ASN A 247 1.89 -5.09 -7.36
N VAL A 248 2.26 -3.83 -7.12
CA VAL A 248 3.06 -3.39 -5.98
C VAL A 248 2.43 -2.14 -5.38
N ILE A 249 2.34 -2.10 -4.05
CA ILE A 249 1.92 -0.90 -3.30
C ILE A 249 3.10 -0.46 -2.44
N LEU A 250 3.55 0.77 -2.64
CA LEU A 250 4.51 1.44 -1.77
C LEU A 250 3.73 2.43 -0.89
N ASN A 251 3.57 2.08 0.38
CA ASN A 251 2.93 2.94 1.39
C ASN A 251 3.99 3.84 2.03
N LEU A 252 3.87 5.14 1.80
CA LEU A 252 4.93 6.11 2.06
C LEU A 252 4.61 6.93 3.32
N PRO A 253 5.60 7.15 4.22
CA PRO A 253 5.40 7.86 5.47
C PRO A 253 5.28 9.37 5.26
N LYS A 254 4.97 10.09 6.34
CA LYS A 254 5.21 11.53 6.45
C LYS A 254 6.65 11.74 6.90
#